data_AF-A0A3C1KLK5-F1
#
_entry.id   AF-A0A3C1KLK5-F1
#
_cell.length_a   1.000
_cell.length_b   1.000
_cell.length_c   1.000
_cell.angle_alpha   90.00
_cell.angle_beta   90.00
_cell.angle_gamma   90.00
#
_symmetry.space_group_name_H-M   'P 1'
#
loop_
_entity.id
_entity.type
_entity.pdbx_description
1 polymer ?
#
loop_
_entity_poly.entity_id
_entity_poly.type
_entity_poly.pdbx_seq_one_letter_code
_entity_poly.pdbx_strand_id
1 'polypeptide(L)' 'VLDPFTDDTTVILRCDIVEPSTMQGYERDPRSVAHRAQEYLKTTGIGDTAFF' A
#
# COMPACT_ATOMS: atom_id res chain seq x y z
N VAL A 1 -5.01 -11.79 -5.76
CA VAL A 1 -5.18 -13.10 -5.05
C VAL A 1 -6.55 -13.63 -5.44
N LEU A 2 -6.72 -14.91 -5.79
CA LEU A 2 -8.07 -15.45 -6.04
C LEU A 2 -8.80 -15.61 -4.71
N ASP A 3 -10.05 -15.20 -4.66
CA ASP A 3 -10.89 -15.41 -3.48
C ASP A 3 -11.22 -16.90 -3.36
N PRO A 4 -10.86 -17.57 -2.24
CA PRO A 4 -11.17 -18.99 -2.08
C PRO A 4 -12.62 -19.26 -1.63
N PHE A 5 -13.42 -18.22 -1.35
CA PHE A 5 -14.74 -18.38 -0.74
C PHE A 5 -15.91 -18.04 -1.68
N THR A 6 -15.70 -17.20 -2.69
CA THR A 6 -16.77 -16.88 -3.65
C THR A 6 -16.95 -18.04 -4.65
N ASP A 7 -18.20 -18.39 -4.93
CA ASP A 7 -18.58 -19.52 -5.81
C ASP A 7 -18.14 -19.28 -7.27
N ASP A 8 -18.34 -18.05 -7.75
CA ASP A 8 -17.76 -17.58 -9.00
C ASP A 8 -16.29 -17.15 -8.82
N THR A 9 -15.48 -17.31 -9.87
CA THR A 9 -14.07 -16.94 -9.83
C THR A 9 -13.90 -15.42 -9.68
N THR A 10 -13.51 -14.96 -8.49
CA THR A 10 -13.26 -13.55 -8.20
C THR A 10 -11.81 -13.27 -7.80
N VAL A 11 -11.34 -12.07 -8.11
CA VAL A 11 -9.97 -11.61 -7.83
C VAL A 11 -9.99 -10.53 -6.75
N ILE A 12 -9.24 -10.75 -5.68
CA ILE A 12 -8.96 -9.76 -4.65
C ILE A 12 -7.86 -8.82 -5.14
N LEU A 13 -8.23 -7.55 -5.31
CA LEU A 13 -7.35 -6.42 -5.60
C LEU A 13 -7.20 -5.55 -4.35
N ARG A 14 -5.97 -5.18 -4.02
CA ARG A 14 -5.69 -4.19 -2.98
C ARG A 14 -5.37 -2.88 -3.67
N CYS A 15 -6.02 -1.81 -3.24
CA CYS A 15 -5.87 -0.49 -3.82
C CYS A 15 -5.55 0.53 -2.73
N ASP A 16 -4.89 1.60 -3.16
CA ASP A 16 -4.58 2.76 -2.33
C ASP A 16 -5.50 3.92 -2.70
N ILE A 17 -5.68 4.85 -1.76
CA ILE A 17 -6.49 6.04 -1.99
C ILE A 17 -5.56 7.16 -2.46
N VAL A 18 -5.90 7.77 -3.59
CA VAL A 18 -5.12 8.85 -4.20
C VAL A 18 -6.02 10.09 -4.34
N GLU A 19 -5.49 11.25 -3.95
CA GLU A 19 -6.13 12.55 -4.14
C GLU A 19 -6.17 12.86 -5.66
N PRO A 20 -7.35 13.05 -6.26
CA PRO A 20 -7.48 13.14 -7.72
C PRO A 20 -6.87 14.41 -8.32
N SER A 21 -6.73 15.47 -7.52
CA SER A 21 -6.17 16.76 -7.99
C SER A 21 -4.65 16.77 -8.00
N THR A 22 -4.01 16.14 -7.01
CA THR A 22 -2.54 16.15 -6.85
C THR A 22 -1.88 14.83 -7.24
N MET A 23 -2.68 13.78 -7.45
CA MET A 23 -2.22 12.39 -7.62
C MET A 23 -1.35 11.88 -6.47
N GLN A 24 -1.47 12.50 -5.29
CA GLN A 24 -0.71 12.10 -4.10
C GLN A 24 -1.50 11.09 -3.26
N GLY A 25 -0.77 10.16 -2.62
CA GLY A 25 -1.37 9.21 -1.69
C GLY A 25 -2.05 9.93 -0.53
N TYR A 26 -3.28 9.52 -0.23
CA TYR A 26 -4.11 10.16 0.79
C TYR A 26 -3.50 10.00 2.19
N GLU A 27 -3.44 11.08 2.96
CA GLU A 27 -2.75 11.05 4.25
C GLU A 27 -3.38 10.11 5.28
N ARG A 28 -4.69 9.86 5.17
CA ARG A 28 -5.43 8.99 6.09
C ARG A 28 -5.59 7.57 5.58
N ASP A 29 -5.06 7.24 4.41
CA ASP A 29 -4.99 5.86 3.96
C ASP A 29 -3.81 5.16 4.67
N PRO A 30 -4.07 4.14 5.52
CA PRO A 30 -3.01 3.42 6.23
C PRO A 30 -1.98 2.79 5.29
N ARG A 31 -2.36 2.41 4.06
CA ARG A 31 -1.43 1.81 3.09
C ARG A 31 -0.46 2.84 2.54
N SER A 32 -0.98 3.99 2.11
CA SER A 32 -0.18 5.14 1.70
C SER A 32 0.78 5.61 2.81
N VAL A 33 0.38 5.53 4.09
CA VAL A 33 1.29 5.78 5.23
C VAL A 33 2.39 4.72 5.33
N ALA A 34 2.05 3.43 5.23
CA ALA A 34 3.02 2.34 5.30
C ALA A 34 4.08 2.43 4.19
N HIS A 35 3.67 2.75 2.96
CA HIS A 35 4.58 2.98 1.84
C HIS A 35 5.54 4.14 2.10
N ARG A 36 5.04 5.27 2.62
CA ARG A 36 5.88 6.42 3.01
C ARG A 36 6.87 6.06 4.12
N ALA A 37 6.48 5.24 5.08
CA ALA A 37 7.36 4.78 6.15
C ALA A 37 8.49 3.87 5.61
N GLN A 38 8.18 2.96 4.69
CA GLN A 38 9.19 2.13 4.02
C GLN A 38 10.14 2.96 3.16
N GLU A 39 9.63 3.93 2.42
CA GLU A 39 10.45 4.85 1.62
C GLU A 39 11.37 5.70 2.52
N TYR A 40 10.83 6.19 3.63
CA TYR A 40 11.59 6.94 4.62
C TYR A 40 12.74 6.10 5.18
N LEU A 41 12.50 4.85 5.57
CA LEU A 41 13.55 3.94 6.06
C LEU A 41 14.71 3.84 5.06
N LYS A 42 14.42 3.66 3.78
CA LYS A 42 15.44 3.62 2.72
C LYS A 42 16.21 4.94 2.62
N THR A 43 15.50 6.08 2.68
CA THR A 43 16.14 7.41 2.60
C THR A 43 17.08 7.71 3.76
N THR A 44 16.84 7.13 4.94
CA THR A 44 17.72 7.29 6.11
C THR A 44 19.04 6.52 5.98
N GLY A 45 19.14 5.54 5.08
CA GLY A 45 20.33 4.69 4.93
C GLY A 45 20.60 3.74 6.09
N ILE A 46 19.65 3.61 7.03
CA ILE A 46 19.78 2.73 8.21
C ILE A 46 19.47 1.26 7.83
N GLY A 47 18.63 1.05 6.81
CA GLY A 47 18.31 -0.28 6.30
C GLY A 47 17.41 -0.22 5.06
N ASP A 48 17.31 -1.36 4.39
CA ASP A 48 16.64 -1.43 3.08
C ASP A 48 15.21 -1.98 3.15
N THR A 49 14.94 -2.87 4.11
CA THR A 49 13.64 -3.55 4.25
C THR A 49 13.39 -3.91 5.71
N ALA A 50 12.19 -3.62 6.19
CA ALA A 50 11.70 -4.06 7.48
C ALA A 50 10.63 -5.14 7.28
N PHE A 51 10.79 -6.27 7.95
CA PHE A 51 9.86 -7.40 7.91
C PHE A 51 8.92 -7.35 9.11
N PHE A 52 7.62 -7.34 8.86
CA PHE A 52 6.55 -7.32 9.85
C PHE A 52 5.52 -8.41 9.56
#